data_AF-A0A5N5SJC1-F1
#
_entry.id   AF-A0A5N5SJC1-F1
#
_cell.length_a   1.000
_cell.length_b   1.000
_cell.length_c   1.000
_cell.angle_alpha   90.00
_cell.angle_beta   90.00
_cell.angle_gamma   90.00
#
_symmetry.space_group_name_H-M   'P 1'
#
loop_
_entity.id
_entity.type
_entity.pdbx_description
1 polymer ?
#
loop_
_entity_poly.entity_id
_entity_poly.type
_entity_poly.pdbx_seq_one_letter_code
_entity_poly.pdbx_strand_id
1 'polypeptide(L)'
;MTTAQKEILDQKISKFFYANNVSFLSVESKYFNYYKYVEIANEDKLEMSITNILSNPSLYREAQHLQKQVDVVSKALDKLQSDTAILSIVVSEWLVLLESEVLDPYKANIRKRMKEATEPFFFVANMMDPQYLVIKRK
;
A
#
# COMPACT_ATOMS: atom_id res chain seq x y z
N MET A 1 -26.45 -27.15 -6.89
CA MET A 1 -25.82 -26.38 -7.98
C MET A 1 -25.33 -27.36 -9.03
N THR A 2 -25.76 -27.22 -10.28
CA THR A 2 -25.40 -28.17 -11.35
C THR A 2 -24.00 -27.86 -11.90
N THR A 3 -23.32 -28.84 -12.51
CA THR A 3 -21.97 -28.67 -13.08
C THR A 3 -21.90 -27.50 -14.06
N ALA A 4 -22.95 -27.32 -14.87
CA ALA A 4 -23.09 -26.21 -15.79
C ALA A 4 -23.18 -24.83 -15.09
N GLN A 5 -23.86 -24.75 -13.95
CA GLN A 5 -23.94 -23.50 -13.16
C GLN A 5 -22.58 -23.12 -12.57
N LYS A 6 -21.76 -24.13 -12.20
CA LYS A 6 -20.41 -23.92 -11.70
C LYS A 6 -19.46 -23.42 -12.78
N GLU A 7 -19.49 -24.03 -13.96
CA GLU A 7 -18.70 -23.58 -15.11
C GLU A 7 -19.02 -22.15 -15.55
N ILE A 8 -20.31 -21.78 -15.54
CA ILE A 8 -20.73 -20.42 -15.87
C ILE A 8 -20.22 -19.42 -14.84
N LEU A 9 -20.25 -19.78 -13.54
CA LEU A 9 -19.74 -18.93 -12.47
C LEU A 9 -18.22 -18.78 -12.57
N ASP A 10 -17.49 -19.87 -12.77
CA ASP A 10 -16.04 -19.87 -12.90
C ASP A 10 -15.59 -19.06 -14.15
N GLN A 11 -16.33 -19.14 -15.26
CA GLN A 11 -16.08 -18.28 -16.44
C GLN A 11 -16.32 -16.80 -16.17
N LYS A 12 -17.37 -16.45 -15.41
CA LYS A 12 -17.66 -15.06 -15.05
C LYS A 12 -16.60 -14.49 -14.11
N ILE A 13 -16.19 -15.28 -13.12
CA ILE A 13 -15.11 -14.94 -12.19
C ILE A 13 -13.80 -14.76 -12.95
N SER A 14 -13.46 -15.69 -13.84
CA SER A 14 -12.24 -15.62 -14.66
C SER A 14 -12.22 -14.39 -15.58
N LYS A 15 -13.34 -14.08 -16.26
CA LYS A 15 -13.47 -12.85 -17.07
C LYS A 15 -13.36 -11.58 -16.23
N PHE A 16 -13.92 -11.57 -15.02
CA PHE A 16 -13.81 -10.46 -14.09
C PHE A 16 -12.35 -10.23 -13.66
N PHE A 17 -11.63 -11.29 -13.28
CA PHE A 17 -10.21 -11.16 -12.94
C PHE A 17 -9.37 -10.75 -14.15
N TYR A 18 -9.65 -11.29 -15.34
CA TYR A 18 -8.90 -10.93 -16.55
C TYR A 18 -9.11 -9.47 -16.96
N ALA A 19 -10.35 -8.98 -16.92
CA ALA A 19 -10.68 -7.58 -17.22
C ALA A 19 -10.07 -6.59 -16.22
N ASN A 20 -9.95 -6.98 -14.95
CA ASN A 20 -9.36 -6.16 -13.89
C ASN A 20 -7.83 -6.32 -13.75
N ASN A 21 -7.22 -7.31 -14.41
CA ASN A 21 -5.76 -7.52 -14.43
C ASN A 21 -5.05 -6.79 -15.57
N VAL A 22 -5.76 -6.25 -16.57
CA VAL A 22 -5.15 -5.36 -17.59
C VAL A 22 -4.59 -4.09 -16.93
N SER A 23 -5.12 -3.70 -15.77
CA SER A 23 -4.67 -2.57 -14.95
C SER A 23 -3.57 -2.91 -13.93
N PHE A 24 -2.88 -4.06 -14.03
CA PHE A 24 -1.69 -4.29 -13.19
C PHE A 24 -0.57 -3.23 -13.42
N LEU A 25 -0.69 -2.42 -14.48
CA LEU A 25 0.16 -1.25 -14.75
C LEU A 25 -0.32 0.08 -14.12
N SER A 26 -1.47 0.12 -13.42
CA SER A 26 -1.93 1.35 -12.74
C SER A 26 -2.14 1.10 -11.25
N VAL A 27 -1.13 1.46 -10.47
CA VAL A 27 -0.96 1.26 -9.02
C VAL A 27 -1.99 2.01 -8.14
N GLU A 28 -3.08 2.57 -8.69
CA GLU A 28 -3.98 3.47 -7.95
C GLU A 28 -5.36 2.91 -7.49
N SER A 29 -5.76 1.69 -7.86
CA SER A 29 -7.21 1.35 -7.85
C SER A 29 -7.73 0.36 -6.77
N LYS A 30 -7.07 0.16 -5.62
CA LYS A 30 -7.69 -0.70 -4.57
C LYS A 30 -8.89 -0.05 -3.85
N TYR A 31 -9.07 1.26 -3.96
CA TYR A 31 -10.23 2.00 -3.42
C TYR A 31 -11.41 2.17 -4.37
N PHE A 32 -11.23 1.94 -5.67
CA PHE A 32 -12.19 2.42 -6.67
C PHE A 32 -13.44 1.55 -6.86
N ASN A 33 -13.51 0.38 -6.21
CA ASN A 33 -14.61 -0.56 -6.44
C ASN A 33 -15.46 -0.84 -5.21
N TYR A 34 -15.17 -0.33 -4.00
CA TYR A 34 -16.05 -0.56 -2.83
C TYR A 34 -17.47 -0.06 -3.09
N TYR A 35 -17.60 1.17 -3.57
CA TYR A 35 -18.91 1.74 -3.93
C TYR A 35 -19.58 0.95 -5.04
N LYS A 36 -18.84 0.46 -6.05
CA LYS A 36 -19.38 -0.42 -7.09
C LYS A 36 -19.81 -1.79 -6.56
N TYR A 37 -19.09 -2.37 -5.60
CA TYR A 37 -19.48 -3.63 -4.97
C TYR A 37 -20.73 -3.48 -4.10
N VAL A 38 -20.87 -2.35 -3.40
CA VAL A 38 -22.09 -2.00 -2.66
C VAL A 38 -23.26 -1.76 -3.62
N GLU A 39 -23.03 -1.08 -4.74
CA GLU A 39 -24.04 -0.82 -5.77
C GLU A 39 -24.53 -2.14 -6.41
N ILE A 40 -23.61 -3.03 -6.81
CA ILE A 40 -23.94 -4.38 -7.33
C ILE A 40 -24.66 -5.23 -6.27
N ALA A 41 -24.26 -5.15 -4.99
CA ALA A 41 -24.92 -5.87 -3.91
C ALA A 41 -26.35 -5.39 -3.61
N ASN A 42 -26.65 -4.14 -3.97
CA ASN A 42 -28.00 -3.58 -3.84
C ASN A 42 -28.85 -3.87 -5.09
N GLU A 43 -28.24 -3.96 -6.28
CA GLU A 43 -28.92 -4.26 -7.55
C GLU A 43 -29.25 -5.75 -7.71
N ASP A 44 -28.27 -6.62 -7.47
CA ASP A 44 -28.44 -8.07 -7.48
C ASP A 44 -28.60 -8.55 -6.04
N LYS A 45 -29.63 -9.37 -5.76
CA LYS A 45 -29.77 -10.07 -4.46
C LYS A 45 -28.60 -11.06 -4.28
N LEU A 46 -27.43 -10.55 -3.92
CA LEU A 46 -26.26 -11.33 -3.60
C LEU A 46 -26.54 -12.21 -2.39
N GLU A 47 -25.85 -13.34 -2.32
CA GLU A 47 -25.91 -14.21 -1.14
C GLU A 47 -25.57 -13.42 0.13
N MET A 48 -26.39 -13.64 1.16
CA MET A 48 -26.33 -12.94 2.46
C MET A 48 -24.92 -12.99 3.09
N SER A 49 -24.17 -14.07 2.84
CA SER A 49 -22.78 -14.24 3.27
C SER A 49 -21.84 -13.20 2.65
N ILE A 50 -22.01 -12.87 1.37
CA ILE A 50 -21.20 -11.87 0.64
C ILE A 50 -21.59 -10.46 1.10
N THR A 51 -22.88 -10.18 1.23
CA THR A 51 -23.38 -8.90 1.74
C THR A 51 -22.89 -8.62 3.17
N ASN A 52 -22.84 -9.64 4.03
CA ASN A 52 -22.33 -9.52 5.40
C ASN A 52 -20.82 -9.25 5.45
N ILE A 53 -20.03 -9.76 4.50
CA ILE A 53 -18.59 -9.47 4.40
C ILE A 53 -18.37 -8.03 3.93
N LEU A 54 -19.09 -7.58 2.88
CA LEU A 54 -18.99 -6.22 2.34
C LEU A 54 -19.49 -5.14 3.32
N SER A 55 -20.48 -5.49 4.13
CA SER A 55 -21.06 -4.59 5.14
C SER A 55 -20.28 -4.61 6.44
N ASN A 56 -19.21 -5.40 6.57
CA ASN A 56 -18.44 -5.52 7.81
C ASN A 56 -17.56 -4.27 8.02
N PRO A 57 -17.94 -3.35 8.94
CA PRO A 57 -17.22 -2.09 9.09
C PRO A 57 -15.83 -2.29 9.70
N SER A 58 -15.61 -3.38 10.44
CA SER A 58 -14.30 -3.71 11.02
C SER A 58 -13.30 -4.11 9.93
N LEU A 59 -13.72 -4.90 8.95
CA LEU A 59 -12.89 -5.30 7.82
C LEU A 59 -12.53 -4.11 6.92
N TYR A 60 -13.48 -3.21 6.68
CA TYR A 60 -13.22 -1.98 5.93
C TYR A 60 -12.22 -1.08 6.66
N ARG A 61 -12.39 -0.87 7.98
CA ARG A 61 -11.46 -0.08 8.79
C ARG A 61 -10.06 -0.68 8.81
N GLU A 62 -9.94 -1.99 8.93
CA GLU A 62 -8.66 -2.69 8.89
C GLU A 62 -7.99 -2.54 7.51
N ALA A 63 -8.74 -2.72 6.43
CA ALA A 63 -8.22 -2.50 5.08
C ALA A 63 -7.74 -1.06 4.86
N GLN A 64 -8.48 -0.07 5.37
CA GLN A 64 -8.06 1.33 5.34
C GLN A 64 -6.79 1.57 6.15
N HIS A 65 -6.67 0.95 7.32
CA HIS A 65 -5.50 1.07 8.16
C HIS A 65 -4.26 0.45 7.49
N LEU A 66 -4.39 -0.77 6.97
CA LEU A 66 -3.33 -1.45 6.22
C LEU A 66 -2.89 -0.65 4.99
N GLN A 67 -3.81 -0.03 4.27
CA GLN A 67 -3.42 0.83 3.16
C GLN A 67 -2.58 2.01 3.65
N LYS A 68 -2.98 2.71 4.71
CA LYS A 68 -2.21 3.86 5.21
C LYS A 68 -0.77 3.46 5.50
N GLN A 69 -0.56 2.24 5.99
CA GLN A 69 0.78 1.68 6.18
C GLN A 69 1.51 1.50 4.85
N VAL A 70 0.87 0.88 3.85
CA VAL A 70 1.45 0.65 2.52
C VAL A 70 1.76 1.97 1.81
N ASP A 71 0.88 2.96 1.88
CA ASP A 71 1.05 4.27 1.23
C ASP A 71 2.32 4.98 1.69
N VAL A 72 2.60 4.97 3.00
CA VAL A 72 3.82 5.56 3.55
C VAL A 72 5.07 4.83 3.04
N VAL A 73 5.03 3.50 2.98
CA VAL A 73 6.14 2.69 2.48
C VAL A 73 6.36 2.89 0.98
N SER A 74 5.29 2.93 0.19
CA SER A 74 5.35 3.17 -1.26
C SER A 74 5.99 4.52 -1.59
N LYS A 75 5.57 5.59 -0.91
CA LYS A 75 6.16 6.93 -1.12
C LYS A 75 7.65 6.99 -0.80
N ALA A 76 8.09 6.28 0.25
CA ALA A 76 9.51 6.19 0.57
C ALA A 76 10.27 5.39 -0.49
N LEU A 77 9.71 4.27 -0.97
CA LEU A 77 10.30 3.46 -2.03
C LEU A 77 10.42 4.23 -3.35
N ASP A 78 9.38 4.96 -3.75
CA ASP A 78 9.39 5.76 -4.99
C ASP A 78 10.55 6.77 -5.01
N LYS A 79 10.83 7.40 -3.87
CA LYS A 79 11.96 8.32 -3.74
C LYS A 79 13.30 7.61 -3.72
N LEU A 80 13.41 6.49 -3.00
CA LEU A 80 14.65 5.70 -2.91
C LEU A 80 15.02 5.05 -4.25
N GLN A 81 14.03 4.73 -5.08
CA GLN A 81 14.19 4.12 -6.40
C GLN A 81 14.16 5.12 -7.55
N SER A 82 13.98 6.41 -7.26
CA SER A 82 14.02 7.45 -8.28
C SER A 82 15.39 7.51 -8.95
N ASP A 83 15.42 7.76 -10.26
CA ASP A 83 16.66 8.04 -11.00
C ASP A 83 17.42 9.27 -10.46
N THR A 84 16.73 10.11 -9.69
CA THR A 84 17.31 11.29 -9.03
C THR A 84 17.71 11.02 -7.58
N ALA A 85 17.57 9.79 -7.09
CA ALA A 85 17.89 9.43 -5.72
C ALA A 85 19.40 9.59 -5.46
N ILE A 86 19.72 10.47 -4.52
CA ILE A 86 21.09 10.68 -4.04
C ILE A 86 21.27 10.08 -2.65
N LEU A 87 22.52 9.78 -2.30
CA LEU A 87 22.86 9.12 -1.03
C LEU A 87 22.33 9.86 0.21
N SER A 88 22.23 11.18 0.13
CA SER A 88 21.71 12.01 1.22
C SER A 88 20.22 11.79 1.48
N ILE A 89 19.43 11.44 0.48
CA ILE A 89 17.98 11.19 0.63
C ILE A 89 17.74 9.88 1.39
N VAL A 90 18.61 8.88 1.20
CA VAL A 90 18.44 7.52 1.76
C VAL A 90 18.19 7.54 3.26
N VAL A 91 19.02 8.25 4.03
CA VAL A 91 18.88 8.33 5.49
C VAL A 91 17.58 9.03 5.89
N SER A 92 17.22 10.12 5.20
CA SER A 92 15.99 10.86 5.52
C SER A 92 14.73 10.02 5.30
N GLU A 93 14.63 9.25 4.22
CA GLU A 93 13.44 8.45 3.94
C GLU A 93 13.31 7.28 4.93
N TRP A 94 14.43 6.67 5.36
CA TRP A 94 14.39 5.70 6.45
C TRP A 94 13.94 6.31 7.79
N LEU A 95 14.35 7.55 8.08
CA LEU A 95 13.89 8.27 9.28
C LEU A 95 12.39 8.59 9.20
N VAL A 96 11.88 9.01 8.05
CA VAL A 96 10.44 9.21 7.82
C VAL A 96 9.65 7.93 8.11
N LEU A 97 10.13 6.77 7.66
CA LEU A 97 9.50 5.48 7.97
C LEU A 97 9.53 5.15 9.48
N LEU A 98 10.59 5.53 10.19
CA LEU A 98 10.72 5.31 11.64
C LEU A 98 9.94 6.31 12.50
N GLU A 99 9.62 7.49 11.97
CA GLU A 99 8.80 8.51 12.65
C GLU A 99 7.29 8.27 12.44
N SER A 100 6.92 7.54 11.39
CA SER A 100 5.52 7.22 11.07
C SER A 100 4.83 6.41 12.18
N GLU A 101 3.78 6.97 12.77
CA GLU A 101 2.95 6.32 13.81
C GLU A 101 2.20 5.09 13.26
N VAL A 102 1.73 5.14 12.01
CA VAL A 102 0.99 4.01 11.40
C VAL A 102 1.87 2.76 11.25
N LEU A 103 3.20 2.95 11.26
CA LEU A 103 4.19 1.87 11.17
C LEU A 103 4.76 1.45 12.52
N ASP A 104 4.21 1.93 13.65
CA ASP A 104 4.61 1.55 15.01
C ASP A 104 4.82 0.03 15.19
N PRO A 105 3.90 -0.86 14.74
CA PRO A 105 4.07 -2.31 14.87
C PRO A 105 5.32 -2.85 14.17
N TYR A 106 5.84 -2.14 13.17
CA TYR A 106 6.93 -2.57 12.30
C TYR A 106 8.25 -1.83 12.56
N LYS A 107 8.30 -0.88 13.50
CA LYS A 107 9.51 -0.06 13.78
C LYS A 107 10.76 -0.90 14.04
N ALA A 108 10.64 -2.03 14.73
CA ALA A 108 11.76 -2.94 14.96
C ALA A 108 12.31 -3.53 13.66
N ASN A 109 11.42 -3.97 12.76
CA ASN A 109 11.80 -4.51 11.46
C ASN A 109 12.37 -3.43 10.54
N ILE A 110 11.76 -2.24 10.52
CA ILE A 110 12.24 -1.09 9.74
C ILE A 110 13.64 -0.70 10.20
N ARG A 111 13.89 -0.61 11.51
CA ARG A 111 15.22 -0.29 12.06
C ARG A 111 16.25 -1.34 11.69
N LYS A 112 15.88 -2.62 11.69
CA LYS A 112 16.76 -3.70 11.24
C LYS A 112 17.12 -3.52 9.76
N ARG A 113 16.14 -3.30 8.88
CA ARG A 113 16.34 -3.08 7.45
C ARG A 113 17.16 -1.83 7.15
N MET A 114 16.91 -0.73 7.86
CA MET A 114 17.72 0.49 7.75
C MET A 114 19.18 0.21 8.06
N LYS A 115 19.49 -0.54 9.14
CA LYS A 115 20.87 -0.89 9.48
C LYS A 115 21.53 -1.80 8.43
N GLU A 116 20.77 -2.71 7.82
CA GLU A 116 21.25 -3.56 6.73
C GLU A 116 21.51 -2.77 5.44
N ALA A 117 20.69 -1.74 5.18
CA ALA A 117 20.69 -0.99 3.94
C ALA A 117 21.48 0.33 4.01
N THR A 118 22.03 0.71 5.16
CA THR A 118 22.74 1.98 5.33
C THR A 118 24.17 1.81 5.82
N GLU A 119 25.04 2.68 5.33
CA GLU A 119 26.45 2.76 5.72
C GLU A 119 26.78 4.14 6.29
N PRO A 120 27.87 4.27 7.10
CA PRO A 120 28.22 5.54 7.74
C PRO A 120 28.32 6.73 6.78
N PHE A 121 28.78 6.52 5.55
CA PHE A 121 28.90 7.60 4.58
C PHE A 121 27.56 8.13 4.05
N PHE A 122 26.47 7.36 4.13
CA PHE A 122 25.13 7.88 3.83
C PHE A 122 24.70 8.93 4.86
N PHE A 123 25.05 8.73 6.14
CA PHE A 123 24.78 9.72 7.19
C PHE A 123 25.59 10.98 6.98
N VAL A 124 26.87 10.85 6.58
CA VAL A 124 27.70 12.01 6.23
C VAL A 124 27.11 12.75 5.03
N ALA A 125 26.72 12.04 3.97
CA ALA A 125 26.08 12.64 2.81
C ALA A 125 24.79 13.40 3.20
N ASN A 126 23.93 12.80 4.03
CA ASN A 126 22.72 13.44 4.53
C ASN A 126 23.02 14.68 5.38
N MET A 127 24.03 14.64 6.25
CA MET A 127 24.42 15.78 7.09
C MET A 127 25.03 16.94 6.30
N MET A 128 25.69 16.66 5.20
CA MET A 128 26.37 17.67 4.37
C MET A 128 25.46 18.25 3.28
N ASP A 129 24.30 17.65 3.05
CA ASP A 129 23.36 18.10 2.04
C ASP A 129 22.67 19.41 2.46
N PRO A 130 22.77 20.49 1.64
CA PRO A 130 22.08 21.76 1.87
C PRO A 130 20.58 21.62 2.18
N GLN A 131 19.91 20.62 1.60
CA GLN A 131 18.49 20.37 1.81
C GLN A 131 18.15 20.03 3.27
N TYR A 132 19.05 19.33 3.98
CA TYR A 132 18.82 18.88 5.36
C TYR A 132 19.54 19.74 6.41
N LEU A 133 20.42 20.64 5.98
CA LEU A 133 21.13 21.59 6.86
C LEU A 133 20.23 22.68 7.46
N VAL A 134 19.16 23.07 6.77
CA VAL A 134 18.23 24.13 7.23
C VAL A 134 17.31 23.64 8.37
N ILE A 135 17.01 22.34 8.41
CA ILE A 135 16.04 21.75 9.34
C ILE A 135 16.62 21.61 10.76
N LYS A 136 17.95 21.55 10.92
CA LYS A 136 18.62 21.37 12.22
C LYS A 136 18.98 22.68 12.96
N ARG A 137 18.61 23.86 12.43
CA ARG A 137 18.92 25.18 13.05
C ARG A 137 17.73 25.83 13.77
N LYS A 138 16.67 25.08 14.10
CA LYS A 138 15.57 25.53 14.96
C LYS A 138 15.48 24.68 16.21
#